data_AF-A0A947GE75-F1
#
_entry.id   AF-A0A947GE75-F1
#
_cell.length_a   1.000
_cell.length_b   1.000
_cell.length_c   1.000
_cell.angle_alpha   90.00
_cell.angle_beta   90.00
_cell.angle_gamma   90.00
#
_symmetry.space_group_name_H-M   'P 1'
#
loop_
_entity.id
_entity.type
_entity.pdbx_description
1 polymer ?
#
loop_
_entity_poly.entity_id
_entity_poly.type
_entity_poly.pdbx_seq_one_letter_code
_entity_poly.pdbx_strand_id
1 'polypeptide(L)'
;MRWTQGSNPYRTVTWNGGREGVFSAPRKEPVMKPLFLRLHRWISLAFALPLLVVIATGLILSFEPIAQSGAIRPGSITLESLTAAVAKADPDGKATGIVVRPWENSFGIGFGPSARSYDLATGAPVAPGWLSGLFGASRGIHERLLFDLGWLVTASTVAMLAIIILGVLMGLPRLRNTVSGWHKGTAWFLLPLVVLSPLTGLALAFGITFTTPLPRPAGAPVSLVQALAKVAEGHDLSGLNSIRSRGGTPMARLWEGGELKAYSVSATGLTPIPRNWPRLLHEGNGAGLWSGLVEVVTSLALLGLLGTGLTIWVRRATRRPTRVRAAA
;
A
#
# COMPACT_ATOMS: atom_id res chain seq x y z
N MET A 1 -5.40 51.91 52.75
CA MET A 1 -5.79 52.10 51.33
C MET A 1 -6.64 50.91 50.92
N ARG A 2 -7.92 51.15 50.64
CA ARG A 2 -8.95 50.13 50.34
C ARG A 2 -8.69 49.49 48.98
N TRP A 3 -8.68 48.16 48.94
CA TRP A 3 -8.93 47.40 47.72
C TRP A 3 -10.29 46.71 47.85
N THR A 4 -11.11 46.95 46.85
CA THR A 4 -12.50 46.54 46.69
C THR A 4 -12.62 45.04 46.43
N GLN A 5 -13.47 44.38 47.20
CA GLN A 5 -13.86 42.98 47.02
C GLN A 5 -14.99 42.92 45.97
N GLY A 6 -14.67 42.43 44.77
CA GLY A 6 -15.61 42.27 43.66
C GLY A 6 -16.40 40.96 43.75
N SER A 7 -17.68 41.09 44.08
CA SER A 7 -18.84 40.24 43.75
C SER A 7 -18.62 38.75 43.44
N ASN A 8 -18.93 37.93 44.44
CA ASN A 8 -19.28 36.52 44.31
C ASN A 8 -20.69 36.38 43.65
N PRO A 9 -20.89 35.63 42.55
CA PRO A 9 -22.19 35.54 41.87
C PRO A 9 -23.16 34.52 42.48
N TYR A 10 -22.87 33.91 43.63
CA TYR A 10 -23.82 33.01 44.28
C TYR A 10 -24.88 33.78 45.06
N ARG A 11 -25.97 34.11 44.35
CA ARG A 11 -27.24 34.53 44.94
C ARG A 11 -27.83 33.33 45.70
N THR A 12 -27.74 33.34 47.02
CA THR A 12 -28.48 32.42 47.89
C THR A 12 -29.96 32.80 47.78
N VAL A 13 -30.71 32.05 46.97
CA VAL A 13 -32.17 32.09 46.97
C VAL A 13 -32.62 31.02 47.94
N THR A 14 -33.06 31.43 49.13
CA THR A 14 -33.82 30.56 50.02
C THR A 14 -35.23 30.46 49.49
N TRP A 15 -35.61 29.29 48.96
CA TRP A 15 -36.97 29.01 48.48
C TRP A 15 -37.61 27.91 49.34
N ASN A 16 -38.79 28.22 49.86
CA ASN A 16 -39.62 27.32 50.65
C ASN A 16 -40.34 26.33 49.73
N GLY A 17 -40.13 25.03 49.98
CA GLY A 17 -41.11 23.97 49.70
C GLY A 17 -41.50 23.73 48.23
N GLY A 18 -40.87 22.74 47.61
CA GLY A 18 -41.43 22.09 46.41
C GLY A 18 -40.39 21.48 45.47
N ARG A 19 -40.23 20.15 45.56
CA ARG A 19 -39.58 19.23 44.60
C ARG A 19 -38.60 19.87 43.59
N GLU A 20 -37.32 19.87 43.94
CA GLU A 20 -36.25 20.22 43.01
C GLU A 20 -36.01 19.11 41.98
N GLY A 21 -36.68 19.23 40.83
CA GLY A 21 -36.21 18.60 39.60
C GLY A 21 -35.05 19.42 39.04
N VAL A 22 -33.82 18.92 39.16
CA VAL A 22 -32.64 19.50 38.51
C VAL A 22 -32.81 19.34 36.99
N PHE A 23 -33.41 20.35 36.34
CA PHE A 23 -33.44 20.44 34.88
C PHE A 23 -32.03 20.81 34.39
N SER A 24 -31.21 19.78 34.15
CA SER A 24 -30.00 19.93 33.36
C SER A 24 -30.42 20.31 31.95
N ALA A 25 -30.05 21.51 31.48
CA ALA A 25 -30.23 21.91 30.09
C ALA A 25 -29.63 20.82 29.18
N PRO A 26 -30.32 20.41 28.09
CA PRO A 26 -29.78 19.42 27.19
C PRO A 26 -28.46 19.95 26.63
N ARG A 27 -27.35 19.29 26.98
CA ARG A 27 -26.07 19.49 26.29
C ARG A 27 -26.39 19.28 24.81
N LYS A 28 -26.37 20.37 24.02
CA LYS A 28 -26.36 20.27 22.56
C LYS A 28 -25.09 19.48 22.23
N GLU A 29 -25.20 18.17 22.03
CA GLU A 29 -24.13 17.45 21.38
C GLU A 29 -23.88 18.18 20.06
N PRO A 30 -22.64 18.59 19.76
CA PRO A 30 -22.37 19.32 18.54
C PRO A 30 -22.86 18.48 17.35
N VAL A 31 -23.74 19.07 16.54
CA VAL A 31 -24.42 18.49 15.36
C VAL A 31 -23.43 17.78 14.40
N MET A 32 -22.15 18.11 14.50
CA MET A 32 -21.02 17.56 13.75
C MET A 32 -20.84 16.05 13.92
N LYS A 33 -21.01 15.49 15.12
CA LYS A 33 -20.69 14.07 15.36
C LYS A 33 -21.68 13.10 14.68
N PRO A 34 -23.01 13.32 14.75
CA PRO A 34 -23.97 12.57 13.94
C PRO A 34 -23.71 12.66 12.43
N LEU A 35 -23.29 13.83 11.94
CA LEU A 35 -22.96 14.03 10.54
C LEU A 35 -21.73 13.21 10.12
N PHE A 36 -20.64 13.26 10.88
CA PHE A 36 -19.42 12.48 10.59
C PHE A 36 -19.70 10.98 10.55
N LEU A 37 -20.49 10.48 11.52
CA LEU A 37 -20.93 9.08 11.53
C LEU A 37 -21.74 8.71 10.29
N ARG A 38 -22.65 9.59 9.86
CA ARG A 38 -23.48 9.38 8.67
C ARG A 38 -22.62 9.36 7.41
N LEU A 39 -21.71 10.31 7.25
CA LEU A 39 -20.78 10.38 6.12
C LEU A 39 -19.85 9.17 6.08
N HIS A 40 -19.17 8.87 7.18
CA HIS A 40 -18.27 7.71 7.30
C HIS A 40 -19.01 6.43 6.89
N ARG A 41 -20.24 6.23 7.38
CA ARG A 41 -21.05 5.07 7.01
C ARG A 41 -21.37 5.01 5.52
N TRP A 42 -21.85 6.10 4.93
CA TRP A 42 -22.29 6.08 3.53
C TRP A 42 -21.12 5.95 2.56
N ILE A 43 -20.01 6.64 2.81
CA ILE A 43 -18.80 6.51 1.99
C ILE A 43 -18.26 5.08 2.10
N SER A 44 -18.15 4.52 3.31
CA SER A 44 -17.69 3.14 3.51
C SER A 44 -18.55 2.11 2.77
N LEU A 45 -19.88 2.29 2.74
CA LEU A 45 -20.76 1.37 2.02
C LEU A 45 -20.64 1.52 0.49
N ALA A 46 -20.61 2.75 -0.01
CA ALA A 46 -20.47 3.03 -1.43
C ALA A 46 -19.17 2.45 -2.01
N PHE A 47 -18.09 2.48 -1.23
CA PHE A 47 -16.78 2.01 -1.64
C PHE A 47 -16.39 0.64 -1.07
N ALA A 48 -17.29 -0.06 -0.36
CA ALA A 48 -16.93 -1.32 0.33
C ALA A 48 -16.36 -2.36 -0.64
N LEU A 49 -17.01 -2.58 -1.78
CA LEU A 49 -16.60 -3.57 -2.76
C LEU A 49 -15.28 -3.21 -3.49
N PRO A 50 -15.09 -2.01 -4.06
CA PRO A 50 -13.81 -1.68 -4.68
C PRO A 50 -12.67 -1.66 -3.65
N LEU A 51 -12.91 -1.20 -2.41
CA LEU A 51 -11.92 -1.29 -1.34
C LEU A 51 -11.57 -2.73 -1.00
N LEU A 52 -12.55 -3.64 -0.93
CA LEU A 52 -12.29 -5.05 -0.69
C LEU A 52 -11.32 -5.62 -1.73
N VAL A 53 -11.57 -5.34 -3.02
CA VAL A 53 -10.74 -5.84 -4.11
C VAL A 53 -9.32 -5.26 -4.06
N VAL A 54 -9.18 -3.94 -3.87
CA VAL A 54 -7.87 -3.27 -3.79
C VAL A 54 -7.08 -3.75 -2.58
N ILE A 55 -7.71 -3.87 -1.40
CA ILE A 55 -7.02 -4.32 -0.18
C ILE A 55 -6.66 -5.81 -0.29
N ALA A 56 -7.53 -6.66 -0.81
CA ALA A 56 -7.25 -8.10 -0.96
C ALA A 56 -6.11 -8.36 -1.95
N THR A 57 -6.08 -7.63 -3.07
CA THR A 57 -4.96 -7.71 -4.02
C THR A 57 -3.68 -7.10 -3.45
N GLY A 58 -3.78 -6.01 -2.67
CA GLY A 58 -2.66 -5.44 -1.92
C GLY A 58 -2.06 -6.43 -0.92
N LEU A 59 -2.91 -7.19 -0.21
CA LEU A 59 -2.48 -8.27 0.67
C LEU A 59 -1.68 -9.33 -0.09
N ILE A 60 -2.14 -9.78 -1.26
CA ILE A 60 -1.40 -10.74 -2.08
C ILE A 60 -0.04 -10.15 -2.50
N LEU A 61 -0.02 -8.91 -2.97
CA LEU A 61 1.20 -8.23 -3.41
C LEU A 61 2.21 -7.98 -2.28
N SER A 62 1.75 -7.86 -1.03
CA SER A 62 2.66 -7.71 0.12
C SER A 62 3.59 -8.93 0.34
N PHE A 63 3.24 -10.09 -0.23
CA PHE A 63 4.10 -11.29 -0.23
C PHE A 63 5.13 -11.32 -1.37
N GLU A 64 4.96 -10.53 -2.42
CA GLU A 64 5.92 -10.48 -3.53
C GLU A 64 7.33 -10.04 -3.10
N PRO A 65 7.54 -8.93 -2.36
CA PRO A 65 8.89 -8.56 -1.89
C PRO A 65 9.47 -9.58 -0.91
N ILE A 66 8.62 -10.28 -0.15
CA ILE A 66 9.03 -11.36 0.76
C ILE A 66 9.57 -12.55 -0.04
N ALA A 67 8.82 -13.01 -1.04
CA ALA A 67 9.22 -14.11 -1.91
C ALA A 67 10.47 -13.76 -2.72
N GLN A 68 10.53 -12.54 -3.26
CA GLN A 68 11.66 -12.07 -4.04
C GLN A 68 12.94 -11.98 -3.20
N SER A 69 12.93 -11.27 -2.08
CA SER A 69 14.12 -11.08 -1.24
C SER A 69 14.54 -12.35 -0.50
N GLY A 70 13.58 -13.16 -0.04
CA GLY A 70 13.84 -14.42 0.66
C GLY A 70 14.40 -15.53 -0.25
N ALA A 71 14.22 -15.43 -1.56
CA ALA A 71 14.77 -16.38 -2.53
C ALA A 71 16.19 -16.03 -3.00
N ILE A 72 16.75 -14.88 -2.60
CA ILE A 72 18.10 -14.48 -3.00
C ILE A 72 19.12 -15.38 -2.32
N ARG A 73 19.98 -16.01 -3.12
CA ARG A 73 21.14 -16.79 -2.65
C ARG A 73 22.40 -16.11 -3.20
N PRO A 74 23.23 -15.48 -2.35
CA PRO A 74 24.42 -14.77 -2.82
C PRO A 74 25.30 -15.63 -3.73
N GLY A 75 25.72 -15.10 -4.87
CA GLY A 75 26.56 -15.79 -5.85
C GLY A 75 25.89 -16.91 -6.65
N SER A 76 24.60 -17.20 -6.46
CA SER A 76 23.87 -18.22 -7.25
C SER A 76 23.68 -17.86 -8.73
N ILE A 77 23.76 -16.58 -9.09
CA ILE A 77 23.64 -16.11 -10.47
C ILE A 77 24.95 -15.44 -10.86
N THR A 78 25.66 -15.99 -11.84
CA THR A 78 26.90 -15.42 -12.37
C THR A 78 26.63 -14.66 -13.66
N LEU A 79 27.55 -13.76 -14.03
CA LEU A 79 27.46 -13.06 -15.31
C LEU A 79 27.48 -14.05 -16.47
N GLU A 80 28.36 -15.05 -16.40
CA GLU A 80 28.50 -16.08 -17.42
C GLU A 80 27.22 -16.89 -17.60
N SER A 81 26.64 -17.43 -16.51
CA SER A 81 25.43 -18.25 -16.61
C SER A 81 24.23 -17.44 -17.11
N LEU A 82 24.06 -16.20 -16.62
CA LEU A 82 22.93 -15.36 -17.01
C LEU A 82 23.05 -14.87 -18.45
N THR A 83 24.25 -14.48 -18.90
CA THR A 83 24.45 -14.04 -20.30
C THR A 83 24.31 -15.20 -21.29
N ALA A 84 24.79 -16.40 -20.96
CA ALA A 84 24.56 -17.60 -21.76
C ALA A 84 23.07 -17.94 -21.87
N ALA A 85 22.34 -17.87 -20.75
CA ALA A 85 20.89 -18.10 -20.73
C ALA A 85 20.13 -17.04 -21.56
N VAL A 86 20.50 -15.77 -21.46
CA VAL A 86 19.91 -14.67 -22.24
C VAL A 86 20.21 -14.83 -23.73
N ALA A 87 21.44 -15.18 -24.11
CA ALA A 87 21.82 -15.39 -25.51
C ALA A 87 21.01 -16.53 -26.15
N LYS A 88 20.70 -17.58 -25.39
CA LYS A 88 19.83 -18.68 -25.85
C LYS A 88 18.37 -18.25 -25.98
N ALA A 89 17.91 -17.39 -25.07
CA ALA A 89 16.52 -16.92 -25.02
C ALA A 89 16.21 -15.80 -26.04
N ASP A 90 17.22 -14.99 -26.40
CA ASP A 90 17.17 -13.88 -27.35
C ASP A 90 18.41 -13.90 -28.29
N PRO A 91 18.47 -14.84 -29.24
CA PRO A 91 19.62 -14.99 -30.15
C PRO A 91 19.82 -13.77 -31.07
N ASP A 92 18.75 -13.00 -31.32
CA ASP A 92 18.79 -11.79 -32.15
C ASP A 92 19.28 -10.55 -31.38
N GLY A 93 19.44 -10.63 -30.05
CA GLY A 93 19.84 -9.50 -29.21
C GLY A 93 18.85 -8.33 -29.18
N LYS A 94 17.56 -8.59 -29.42
CA LYS A 94 16.50 -7.57 -29.52
C LYS A 94 15.84 -7.26 -28.17
N ALA A 95 16.12 -8.05 -27.13
CA ALA A 95 15.56 -7.87 -25.80
C ALA A 95 15.99 -6.53 -25.20
N THR A 96 15.01 -5.74 -24.79
CA THR A 96 15.21 -4.45 -24.12
C THR A 96 15.11 -4.53 -22.60
N GLY A 97 14.92 -5.73 -22.07
CA GLY A 97 14.93 -5.96 -20.64
C GLY A 97 14.65 -7.38 -20.19
N ILE A 98 14.97 -7.60 -18.92
CA ILE A 98 14.89 -8.86 -18.19
C ILE A 98 14.22 -8.64 -16.84
N VAL A 99 13.48 -9.64 -16.35
CA VAL A 99 13.04 -9.75 -14.95
C VAL A 99 13.51 -11.08 -14.40
N VAL A 100 14.18 -11.09 -13.26
CA VAL A 100 14.65 -12.32 -12.61
C VAL A 100 13.72 -12.67 -11.46
N ARG A 101 13.29 -13.94 -11.42
CA ARG A 101 12.31 -14.47 -10.47
C ARG A 101 12.90 -15.67 -9.75
N PRO A 102 13.77 -15.44 -8.75
CA PRO A 102 14.54 -16.51 -8.11
C PRO A 102 13.66 -17.55 -7.37
N TRP A 103 12.47 -17.18 -6.88
CA TRP A 103 11.54 -18.14 -6.23
C TRP A 103 10.97 -19.19 -7.18
N GLU A 104 11.07 -18.97 -8.50
CA GLU A 104 10.61 -19.89 -9.54
C GLU A 104 11.77 -20.38 -10.41
N ASN A 105 13.03 -20.12 -10.02
CA ASN A 105 14.22 -20.41 -10.82
C ASN A 105 14.08 -19.97 -12.29
N SER A 106 13.49 -18.81 -12.54
CA SER A 106 13.20 -18.34 -13.90
C SER A 106 13.57 -16.88 -14.10
N PHE A 107 13.73 -16.51 -15.37
CA PHE A 107 13.75 -15.11 -15.79
C PHE A 107 12.78 -14.89 -16.95
N GLY A 108 12.30 -13.66 -17.09
CA GLY A 108 11.47 -13.23 -18.20
C GLY A 108 12.24 -12.31 -19.13
N ILE A 109 12.09 -12.50 -20.44
CA ILE A 109 12.50 -11.52 -21.45
C ILE A 109 11.27 -10.72 -21.90
N GLY A 110 11.43 -9.39 -21.96
CA GLY A 110 10.35 -8.47 -22.26
C GLY A 110 9.42 -8.21 -21.06
N PHE A 111 8.36 -7.43 -21.31
CA PHE A 111 7.42 -6.99 -20.27
C PHE A 111 5.98 -7.08 -20.75
N GLY A 112 5.05 -7.23 -19.81
CA GLY A 112 3.63 -7.31 -20.13
C GLY A 112 3.22 -8.63 -20.77
N PRO A 113 2.12 -8.66 -21.55
CA PRO A 113 1.53 -9.90 -22.07
C PRO A 113 2.44 -10.69 -23.03
N SER A 114 3.41 -10.03 -23.66
CA SER A 114 4.37 -10.67 -24.57
C SER A 114 5.62 -11.20 -23.87
N ALA A 115 5.74 -11.03 -22.54
CA ALA A 115 6.89 -11.51 -21.79
C ALA A 115 6.95 -13.03 -21.84
N ARG A 116 8.12 -13.56 -22.19
CA ARG A 116 8.37 -15.01 -22.23
C ARG A 116 9.24 -15.39 -21.06
N SER A 117 8.96 -16.54 -20.44
CA SER A 117 9.71 -17.05 -19.29
C SER A 117 10.68 -18.15 -19.73
N TYR A 118 11.84 -18.16 -19.10
CA TYR A 118 12.92 -19.09 -19.36
C TYR A 118 13.50 -19.57 -18.02
N ASP A 119 13.95 -20.82 -17.97
CA ASP A 119 14.63 -21.38 -16.82
C ASP A 119 16.00 -20.70 -16.64
N LEU A 120 16.30 -20.33 -15.39
CA LEU A 120 17.48 -19.53 -15.05
C LEU A 120 18.79 -20.31 -15.19
N ALA A 121 18.76 -21.64 -15.04
CA ALA A 121 19.96 -22.48 -15.13
C ALA A 121 20.27 -22.89 -16.58
N THR A 122 19.24 -23.15 -17.38
CA THR A 122 19.37 -23.77 -18.72
C THR A 122 19.04 -22.84 -19.88
N GLY A 123 18.39 -21.70 -19.62
CA GLY A 123 17.85 -20.80 -20.64
C GLY A 123 16.75 -21.43 -21.50
N ALA A 124 16.19 -22.57 -21.12
CA ALA A 124 15.11 -23.22 -21.85
C ALA A 124 13.78 -22.49 -21.62
N PRO A 125 12.88 -22.39 -22.62
CA PRO A 125 11.55 -21.83 -22.41
C PRO A 125 10.77 -22.61 -21.35
N VAL A 126 10.11 -21.89 -20.45
CA VAL A 126 9.24 -22.47 -19.42
C VAL A 126 7.89 -21.77 -19.41
N ALA A 127 6.86 -22.48 -18.95
CA ALA A 127 5.58 -21.85 -18.68
C ALA A 127 5.75 -20.75 -17.60
N PRO A 128 4.97 -19.66 -17.65
CA PRO A 128 4.94 -18.70 -16.56
C PRO A 128 4.62 -19.41 -15.25
N GLY A 129 5.45 -19.20 -14.24
CA GLY A 129 5.19 -19.78 -12.92
C GLY A 129 3.95 -19.19 -12.28
N TRP A 130 3.29 -20.01 -11.46
CA TRP A 130 1.98 -19.68 -10.90
C TRP A 130 2.03 -18.51 -9.91
N LEU A 131 3.12 -18.34 -9.14
CA LEU A 131 3.28 -17.21 -8.21
C LEU A 131 3.47 -15.92 -9.01
N SER A 132 4.29 -15.97 -10.05
CA SER A 132 4.46 -14.83 -10.96
C SER A 132 3.16 -14.43 -11.64
N GLY A 133 2.36 -15.41 -12.06
CA GLY A 133 1.02 -15.19 -12.60
C GLY A 133 0.08 -14.55 -11.57
N LEU A 134 0.08 -15.04 -10.33
CA LEU A 134 -0.72 -14.51 -9.23
C LEU A 134 -0.35 -13.07 -8.88
N PHE A 135 0.94 -12.75 -8.75
CA PHE A 135 1.41 -11.38 -8.49
C PHE A 135 1.12 -10.46 -9.68
N GLY A 136 1.32 -10.93 -10.91
CA GLY A 136 0.99 -10.18 -12.12
C GLY A 136 -0.50 -9.83 -12.21
N ALA A 137 -1.38 -10.82 -12.02
CA ALA A 137 -2.82 -10.64 -12.03
C ALA A 137 -3.28 -9.73 -10.89
N SER A 138 -2.76 -9.94 -9.67
CA SER A 138 -3.09 -9.12 -8.50
C SER A 138 -2.69 -7.66 -8.72
N ARG A 139 -1.52 -7.40 -9.30
CA ARG A 139 -1.07 -6.05 -9.67
C ARG A 139 -1.98 -5.40 -10.70
N GLY A 140 -2.36 -6.12 -11.75
CA GLY A 140 -3.30 -5.62 -12.74
C GLY A 140 -4.63 -5.19 -12.11
N ILE A 141 -5.20 -6.04 -11.25
CA ILE A 141 -6.45 -5.72 -10.54
C ILE A 141 -6.25 -4.60 -9.51
N HIS A 142 -5.12 -4.57 -8.81
CA HIS A 142 -4.84 -3.55 -7.80
C HIS A 142 -4.73 -2.15 -8.41
N GLU A 143 -4.08 -2.03 -9.57
CA GLU A 143 -3.87 -0.74 -10.25
C GLU A 143 -5.08 -0.29 -11.07
N ARG A 144 -5.86 -1.24 -11.60
CA ARG A 144 -6.86 -0.97 -12.65
C ARG A 144 -8.22 -1.65 -12.46
N LEU A 145 -8.41 -2.47 -11.43
CA LEU A 145 -9.58 -3.36 -11.29
C LEU A 145 -9.81 -4.25 -12.53
N LEU A 146 -10.95 -4.95 -12.59
CA LEU A 146 -11.25 -5.95 -13.63
C LEU A 146 -11.58 -5.36 -15.02
N PHE A 147 -11.69 -4.03 -15.16
CA PHE A 147 -12.16 -3.37 -16.40
C PHE A 147 -11.42 -2.06 -16.71
N ASP A 148 -10.15 -1.95 -16.37
CA ASP A 148 -9.35 -0.74 -16.59
C ASP A 148 -9.90 0.53 -15.88
N LEU A 149 -10.54 0.34 -14.73
CA LEU A 149 -11.12 1.35 -13.86
C LEU A 149 -10.08 1.93 -12.88
N GLY A 150 -8.89 2.29 -13.35
CA GLY A 150 -7.83 2.86 -12.50
C GLY A 150 -8.26 4.15 -11.75
N TRP A 151 -9.19 4.91 -12.35
CA TRP A 151 -9.82 6.05 -11.68
C TRP A 151 -10.60 5.65 -10.42
N LEU A 152 -11.24 4.48 -10.43
CA LEU A 152 -12.01 3.96 -9.30
C LEU A 152 -11.09 3.48 -8.18
N VAL A 153 -9.91 2.93 -8.50
CA VAL A 153 -8.86 2.64 -7.50
C VAL A 153 -8.44 3.94 -6.81
N THR A 154 -8.17 4.99 -7.59
CA THR A 154 -7.79 6.30 -7.06
C THR A 154 -8.91 6.90 -6.20
N ALA A 155 -10.14 6.91 -6.70
CA ALA A 155 -11.30 7.41 -5.96
C ALA A 155 -11.55 6.61 -4.66
N SER A 156 -11.39 5.29 -4.70
CA SER A 156 -11.51 4.43 -3.51
C SER A 156 -10.42 4.75 -2.49
N THR A 157 -9.20 5.00 -2.94
CA THR A 157 -8.07 5.36 -2.06
C THR A 157 -8.31 6.72 -1.38
N VAL A 158 -8.81 7.71 -2.13
CA VAL A 158 -9.25 9.01 -1.58
C VAL A 158 -10.40 8.83 -0.58
N ALA A 159 -11.40 8.00 -0.92
CA ALA A 159 -12.51 7.68 -0.02
C ALA A 159 -12.03 7.02 1.28
N MET A 160 -11.06 6.10 1.21
CA MET A 160 -10.42 5.47 2.37
C MET A 160 -9.81 6.52 3.30
N LEU A 161 -9.03 7.46 2.77
CA LEU A 161 -8.46 8.56 3.56
C LEU A 161 -9.54 9.44 4.18
N ALA A 162 -10.59 9.78 3.44
CA ALA A 162 -11.72 10.55 3.98
C ALA A 162 -12.42 9.80 5.13
N ILE A 163 -12.65 8.50 4.99
CA ILE A 163 -13.23 7.64 6.03
C ILE A 163 -12.32 7.60 7.26
N ILE A 164 -10.99 7.50 7.09
CA ILE A 164 -10.02 7.50 8.19
C ILE A 164 -10.02 8.85 8.92
N ILE A 165 -10.00 9.97 8.19
CA ILE A 165 -10.07 11.32 8.76
C ILE A 165 -11.36 11.47 9.57
N LEU A 166 -12.51 11.07 8.99
CA LEU A 166 -13.78 11.05 9.72
C LEU A 166 -13.70 10.16 10.96
N GLY A 167 -13.02 9.01 10.86
CA GLY A 167 -12.68 8.11 11.96
C GLY A 167 -12.04 8.81 13.15
N VAL A 168 -10.97 9.56 12.89
CA VAL A 168 -10.22 10.34 13.88
C VAL A 168 -11.08 11.46 14.46
N LEU A 169 -11.82 12.20 13.62
CA LEU A 169 -12.69 13.30 14.04
C LEU A 169 -13.86 12.84 14.93
N MET A 170 -14.22 11.55 14.92
CA MET A 170 -15.21 10.99 15.84
C MET A 170 -14.70 10.79 17.28
N GLY A 171 -13.40 11.00 17.52
CA GLY A 171 -12.76 11.07 18.84
C GLY A 171 -12.14 9.76 19.32
N LEU A 172 -11.58 9.81 20.54
CA LEU A 172 -10.83 8.71 21.16
C LEU A 172 -11.64 7.41 21.30
N PRO A 173 -10.99 6.25 21.17
CA PRO A 173 -11.67 4.97 21.19
C PRO A 173 -12.04 4.59 22.62
N ARG A 174 -13.33 4.34 22.87
CA ARG A 174 -13.76 3.58 24.06
C ARG A 174 -13.66 2.10 23.73
N LEU A 175 -12.58 1.47 24.20
CA LEU A 175 -12.29 0.06 23.96
C LEU A 175 -13.22 -0.82 24.79
N ARG A 176 -13.79 -1.84 24.14
CA ARG A 176 -14.66 -2.87 24.73
C ARG A 176 -14.42 -4.15 23.96
N ASN A 177 -14.53 -5.33 24.59
CA ASN A 177 -14.42 -6.59 23.87
C ASN A 177 -15.69 -6.88 23.05
N THR A 178 -15.85 -6.14 21.95
CA THR A 178 -16.98 -6.18 21.02
C THR A 178 -16.47 -5.87 19.63
N VAL A 179 -17.21 -6.23 18.56
CA VAL A 179 -16.85 -5.89 17.17
C VAL A 179 -16.57 -4.39 17.00
N SER A 180 -17.39 -3.53 17.62
CA SER A 180 -17.17 -2.08 17.57
C SER A 180 -15.93 -1.62 18.35
N GLY A 181 -15.57 -2.31 19.42
CA GLY A 181 -14.36 -1.98 20.18
C GLY A 181 -13.10 -2.44 19.46
N TRP A 182 -13.11 -3.62 18.85
CA TRP A 182 -12.04 -4.10 17.96
C TRP A 182 -11.86 -3.18 16.75
N HIS A 183 -12.94 -2.79 16.06
CA HIS A 183 -12.88 -1.83 14.96
C HIS A 183 -12.17 -0.52 15.37
N LYS A 184 -12.55 0.04 16.52
CA LYS A 184 -11.94 1.27 17.05
C LYS A 184 -10.50 1.06 17.51
N GLY A 185 -10.20 -0.07 18.15
CA GLY A 185 -8.86 -0.41 18.61
C GLY A 185 -7.89 -0.53 17.44
N THR A 186 -8.24 -1.34 16.44
CA THR A 186 -7.45 -1.49 15.21
C THR A 186 -7.24 -0.13 14.51
N ALA A 187 -8.31 0.67 14.36
CA ALA A 187 -8.22 1.96 13.69
C ALA A 187 -7.26 2.95 14.38
N TRP A 188 -7.20 2.93 15.72
CA TRP A 188 -6.37 3.86 16.49
C TRP A 188 -4.94 3.36 16.67
N PHE A 189 -4.75 2.10 17.06
CA PHE A 189 -3.41 1.57 17.32
C PHE A 189 -2.59 1.35 16.04
N LEU A 190 -3.26 1.08 14.92
CA LEU A 190 -2.60 0.94 13.61
C LEU A 190 -2.80 2.18 12.73
N LEU A 191 -3.23 3.31 13.31
CA LEU A 191 -3.49 4.56 12.56
C LEU A 191 -2.32 4.95 11.65
N PRO A 192 -1.04 4.94 12.09
CA PRO A 192 0.07 5.31 11.21
C PRO A 192 0.14 4.43 9.96
N LEU A 193 -0.06 3.12 10.10
CA LEU A 193 0.01 2.16 9.00
C LEU A 193 -1.16 2.31 8.02
N VAL A 194 -2.38 2.35 8.55
CA VAL A 194 -3.60 2.44 7.73
C VAL A 194 -3.73 3.79 7.01
N VAL A 195 -3.06 4.84 7.50
CA VAL A 195 -2.97 6.14 6.82
C VAL A 195 -1.83 6.14 5.80
N LEU A 196 -0.65 5.61 6.15
CA LEU A 196 0.53 5.68 5.31
C LEU A 196 0.36 4.90 4.01
N SER A 197 -0.22 3.71 4.07
CA SER A 197 -0.44 2.87 2.88
C SER A 197 -1.23 3.58 1.77
N PRO A 198 -2.46 4.08 2.00
CA PRO A 198 -3.20 4.83 0.96
C PRO A 198 -2.56 6.17 0.59
N LEU A 199 -1.88 6.86 1.51
CA LEU A 199 -1.13 8.09 1.17
C LEU A 199 0.00 7.79 0.18
N THR A 200 0.77 6.73 0.42
CA THR A 200 1.84 6.31 -0.49
C THR A 200 1.31 5.80 -1.83
N GLY A 201 0.15 5.13 -1.83
CA GLY A 201 -0.55 4.77 -3.07
C GLY A 201 -0.95 5.98 -3.91
N LEU A 202 -1.52 7.03 -3.30
CA LEU A 202 -1.82 8.28 -4.01
C LEU A 202 -0.55 9.01 -4.47
N ALA A 203 0.49 9.05 -3.63
CA ALA A 203 1.76 9.65 -4.01
C ALA A 203 2.35 8.96 -5.26
N LEU A 204 2.26 7.63 -5.35
CA LEU A 204 2.64 6.88 -6.55
C LEU A 204 1.75 7.21 -7.74
N ALA A 205 0.43 7.24 -7.57
CA ALA A 205 -0.54 7.53 -8.64
C ALA A 205 -0.32 8.94 -9.25
N PHE A 206 0.07 9.91 -8.43
CA PHE A 206 0.34 11.29 -8.86
C PHE A 206 1.83 11.59 -9.12
N GLY A 207 2.72 10.60 -9.01
CA GLY A 207 4.16 10.78 -9.24
C GLY A 207 4.87 11.66 -8.20
N ILE A 208 4.32 11.78 -7.00
CA ILE A 208 4.87 12.59 -5.90
C ILE A 208 5.96 11.78 -5.19
N THR A 209 7.23 12.09 -5.47
CA THR A 209 8.38 11.43 -4.82
C THR A 209 9.28 12.38 -4.05
N PHE A 210 9.13 13.70 -4.24
CA PHE A 210 10.03 14.75 -3.72
C PHE A 210 11.51 14.53 -4.11
N THR A 211 11.75 13.86 -5.24
CA THR A 211 13.10 13.63 -5.77
C THR A 211 13.28 14.30 -7.12
N THR A 212 14.49 14.79 -7.37
CA THR A 212 14.84 15.37 -8.67
C THR A 212 15.13 14.23 -9.66
N PRO A 213 14.49 14.21 -10.84
CA PRO A 213 14.82 13.23 -11.88
C PRO A 213 16.29 13.34 -12.29
N LEU A 214 16.94 12.21 -12.54
CA LEU A 214 18.28 12.23 -13.13
C LEU A 214 18.21 12.70 -14.59
N PRO A 215 19.22 13.45 -15.07
CA PRO A 215 19.40 13.69 -16.49
C PRO A 215 19.51 12.37 -17.26
N ARG A 216 19.05 12.35 -18.52
CA ARG A 216 19.28 11.21 -19.40
C ARG A 216 20.80 11.04 -19.58
N PRO A 217 21.37 9.83 -19.37
CA PRO A 217 22.77 9.58 -19.63
C PRO A 217 23.13 9.91 -21.08
N ALA A 218 24.24 10.61 -21.26
CA ALA A 218 24.78 10.88 -22.59
C ALA A 218 25.49 9.63 -23.13
N GLY A 219 25.46 9.45 -24.47
CA GLY A 219 26.19 8.39 -25.16
C GLY A 219 25.30 7.38 -25.88
N ALA A 220 25.95 6.37 -26.47
CA ALA A 220 25.28 5.33 -27.23
C ALA A 220 24.39 4.45 -26.33
N PRO A 221 23.27 3.92 -26.86
CA PRO A 221 22.44 2.94 -26.16
C PRO A 221 23.26 1.72 -25.73
N VAL A 222 23.03 1.25 -24.51
CA VAL A 222 23.67 0.05 -23.96
C VAL A 222 22.77 -1.15 -24.20
N SER A 223 23.32 -2.24 -24.76
CA SER A 223 22.56 -3.48 -24.97
C SER A 223 22.25 -4.17 -23.63
N LEU A 224 21.29 -5.09 -23.60
CA LEU A 224 20.96 -5.83 -22.37
C LEU A 224 22.17 -6.60 -21.82
N VAL A 225 22.95 -7.26 -22.67
CA VAL A 225 24.15 -8.01 -22.27
C VAL A 225 25.23 -7.08 -21.71
N GLN A 226 25.45 -5.92 -22.33
CA GLN A 226 26.36 -4.91 -21.80
C GLN A 226 25.87 -4.36 -20.46
N ALA A 227 24.55 -4.16 -20.30
CA ALA A 227 23.98 -3.70 -19.05
C ALA A 227 24.17 -4.74 -17.93
N LEU A 228 24.01 -6.04 -18.22
CA LEU A 228 24.32 -7.12 -17.28
C LEU A 228 25.79 -7.10 -16.86
N ALA A 229 26.71 -6.95 -17.81
CA ALA A 229 28.14 -6.84 -17.52
C ALA A 229 28.43 -5.63 -16.62
N LYS A 230 27.84 -4.46 -16.91
CA LYS A 230 28.01 -3.24 -16.10
C LYS A 230 27.45 -3.37 -14.69
N VAL A 231 26.37 -4.13 -14.52
CA VAL A 231 25.85 -4.45 -13.17
C VAL A 231 26.81 -5.38 -12.43
N ALA A 232 27.33 -6.41 -13.10
CA ALA A 232 28.21 -7.41 -12.51
C ALA A 232 29.59 -6.86 -12.08
N GLU A 233 30.05 -5.73 -12.64
CA GLU A 233 31.34 -5.10 -12.29
C GLU A 233 31.43 -4.72 -10.79
N GLY A 234 30.31 -4.44 -10.12
CA GLY A 234 30.29 -4.00 -8.71
C GLY A 234 29.19 -4.61 -7.86
N HIS A 235 28.32 -5.44 -8.43
CA HIS A 235 27.13 -5.95 -7.74
C HIS A 235 26.90 -7.44 -8.00
N ASP A 236 26.39 -8.14 -6.98
CA ASP A 236 25.97 -9.53 -7.11
C ASP A 236 24.68 -9.64 -7.94
N LEU A 237 24.75 -10.35 -9.07
CA LEU A 237 23.61 -10.58 -9.95
C LEU A 237 22.52 -11.44 -9.31
N SER A 238 22.81 -12.17 -8.24
CA SER A 238 21.76 -12.84 -7.44
C SER A 238 20.74 -11.86 -6.86
N GLY A 239 21.15 -10.61 -6.61
CA GLY A 239 20.27 -9.54 -6.17
C GLY A 239 19.51 -8.86 -7.30
N LEU A 240 19.80 -9.17 -8.58
CA LEU A 240 19.15 -8.55 -9.72
C LEU A 240 17.66 -8.89 -9.73
N ASN A 241 16.81 -7.87 -9.71
CA ASN A 241 15.36 -8.03 -9.88
C ASN A 241 14.96 -7.80 -11.34
N SER A 242 15.46 -6.74 -11.97
CA SER A 242 15.17 -6.47 -13.38
C SER A 242 16.15 -5.49 -14.00
N ILE A 243 16.31 -5.56 -15.32
CA ILE A 243 16.84 -4.47 -16.15
C ILE A 243 15.76 -4.12 -17.15
N ARG A 244 15.33 -2.86 -17.20
CA ARG A 244 14.31 -2.39 -18.14
C ARG A 244 14.77 -1.12 -18.84
N SER A 245 14.63 -1.05 -20.16
CA SER A 245 14.82 0.22 -20.87
C SER A 245 13.64 1.16 -20.64
N ARG A 246 13.89 2.36 -20.12
CA ARG A 246 12.89 3.43 -19.95
C ARG A 246 13.37 4.67 -20.69
N GLY A 247 12.68 5.04 -21.77
CA GLY A 247 13.05 6.20 -22.57
C GLY A 247 14.46 6.09 -23.18
N GLY A 248 14.85 4.88 -23.59
CA GLY A 248 16.15 4.58 -24.22
C GLY A 248 17.29 4.27 -23.26
N THR A 249 17.09 4.48 -21.95
CA THR A 249 18.12 4.23 -20.93
C THR A 249 17.78 2.96 -20.15
N PRO A 250 18.67 1.95 -20.10
CA PRO A 250 18.47 0.79 -19.25
C PRO A 250 18.53 1.18 -17.77
N MET A 251 17.57 0.71 -17.00
CA MET A 251 17.50 0.88 -15.55
C MET A 251 17.56 -0.50 -14.90
N ALA A 252 18.56 -0.73 -14.07
CA ALA A 252 18.68 -1.93 -13.27
C ALA A 252 18.02 -1.72 -11.90
N ARG A 253 17.28 -2.71 -11.41
CA ARG A 253 16.78 -2.78 -10.03
C ARG A 253 17.44 -3.95 -9.33
N LEU A 254 18.06 -3.69 -8.18
CA LEU A 254 18.82 -4.68 -7.42
C LEU A 254 18.44 -4.63 -5.94
N TRP A 255 18.36 -5.80 -5.33
CA TRP A 255 18.22 -5.94 -3.88
C TRP A 255 19.58 -5.85 -3.22
N GLU A 256 19.73 -4.86 -2.33
CA GLU A 256 20.97 -4.60 -1.61
C GLU A 256 20.69 -4.16 -0.19
N GLY A 257 21.25 -4.86 0.79
CA GLY A 257 21.04 -4.52 2.20
C GLY A 257 19.57 -4.52 2.61
N GLY A 258 18.73 -5.32 1.93
CA GLY A 258 17.28 -5.39 2.14
C GLY A 258 16.47 -4.32 1.40
N GLU A 259 17.08 -3.43 0.62
CA GLU A 259 16.36 -2.42 -0.16
C GLU A 259 16.41 -2.75 -1.66
N LEU A 260 15.28 -2.62 -2.36
CA LEU A 260 15.26 -2.69 -3.83
C LEU A 260 15.66 -1.35 -4.43
N LYS A 261 16.96 -1.17 -4.65
CA LYS A 261 17.55 0.04 -5.23
C LYS A 261 17.45 0.04 -6.74
N ALA A 262 17.54 1.23 -7.34
CA ALA A 262 17.51 1.41 -8.77
C ALA A 262 18.77 2.16 -9.23
N TYR A 263 19.29 1.75 -10.39
CA TYR A 263 20.48 2.29 -11.01
C TYR A 263 20.19 2.59 -12.48
N SER A 264 20.58 3.78 -12.94
CA SER A 264 20.68 4.06 -14.36
C SER A 264 21.94 3.41 -14.90
N VAL A 265 21.82 2.64 -15.97
CA VAL A 265 22.94 1.93 -16.60
C VAL A 265 23.38 2.69 -17.84
N SER A 266 24.67 2.98 -17.94
CA SER A 266 25.29 3.69 -19.06
C SER A 266 26.61 3.01 -19.44
N ALA A 267 27.17 3.39 -20.59
CA ALA A 267 28.46 2.86 -21.03
C ALA A 267 29.60 3.17 -20.03
N THR A 268 29.49 4.30 -19.31
CA THR A 268 30.47 4.74 -18.30
C THR A 268 30.30 4.07 -16.94
N GLY A 269 29.19 3.36 -16.71
CA GLY A 269 28.91 2.69 -15.44
C GLY A 269 27.49 2.89 -14.92
N LEU A 270 27.32 2.64 -13.63
CA LEU A 270 26.05 2.74 -12.92
C LEU A 270 25.94 4.07 -12.18
N THR A 271 24.77 4.71 -12.28
CA THR A 271 24.44 5.89 -11.49
C THR A 271 23.23 5.58 -10.60
N PRO A 272 23.34 5.68 -9.26
CA PRO A 272 22.23 5.45 -8.35
C PRO A 272 21.07 6.40 -8.64
N ILE A 273 19.86 5.86 -8.79
CA ILE A 273 18.64 6.65 -8.94
C ILE A 273 18.15 7.06 -7.55
N PRO A 274 17.74 8.33 -7.34
CA PRO A 274 17.18 8.78 -6.07
C PRO A 274 16.03 7.88 -5.58
N ARG A 275 16.03 7.61 -4.27
CA ARG A 275 15.04 6.74 -3.63
C ARG A 275 13.61 7.22 -3.88
N ASN A 276 12.78 6.35 -4.43
CA ASN A 276 11.34 6.57 -4.53
C ASN A 276 10.68 6.10 -3.21
N TRP A 277 10.73 6.94 -2.17
CA TRP A 277 10.26 6.58 -0.83
C TRP A 277 8.79 6.12 -0.78
N PRO A 278 7.82 6.70 -1.54
CA PRO A 278 6.46 6.17 -1.52
C PRO A 278 6.41 4.75 -2.07
N ARG A 279 7.21 4.45 -3.11
CA ARG A 279 7.32 3.10 -3.66
C ARG A 279 7.91 2.12 -2.66
N LEU A 280 8.97 2.51 -1.96
CA LEU A 280 9.64 1.63 -0.98
C LEU A 280 8.70 1.21 0.14
N LEU A 281 7.86 2.13 0.62
CA LEU A 281 6.86 1.86 1.63
C LEU A 281 5.72 1.03 1.05
N HIS A 282 5.02 1.55 0.05
CA HIS A 282 3.81 0.95 -0.51
C HIS A 282 4.01 -0.45 -1.10
N GLU A 283 5.15 -0.70 -1.75
CA GLU A 283 5.46 -2.01 -2.33
C GLU A 283 6.18 -2.94 -1.34
N GLY A 284 6.49 -2.49 -0.12
CA GLY A 284 7.21 -3.30 0.86
C GLY A 284 8.66 -3.60 0.48
N ASN A 285 9.33 -2.69 -0.23
CA ASN A 285 10.63 -2.89 -0.88
C ASN A 285 11.84 -2.27 -0.14
N GLY A 286 11.63 -1.72 1.06
CA GLY A 286 12.62 -0.86 1.75
C GLY A 286 13.46 -1.50 2.86
N ALA A 287 13.05 -2.64 3.43
CA ALA A 287 13.69 -3.22 4.63
C ALA A 287 13.64 -4.76 4.65
N GLY A 288 13.82 -5.38 3.49
CA GLY A 288 13.83 -6.82 3.27
C GLY A 288 12.49 -7.43 3.68
N LEU A 289 12.56 -8.49 4.47
CA LEU A 289 11.38 -9.18 5.00
C LEU A 289 10.44 -8.23 5.78
N TRP A 290 10.99 -7.27 6.52
CA TRP A 290 10.21 -6.43 7.43
C TRP A 290 9.24 -5.50 6.72
N SER A 291 9.65 -4.88 5.61
CA SER A 291 8.76 -3.99 4.86
C SER A 291 7.59 -4.74 4.24
N GLY A 292 7.80 -5.98 3.76
CA GLY A 292 6.71 -6.84 3.31
C GLY A 292 5.76 -7.23 4.45
N LEU A 293 6.29 -7.62 5.61
CA LEU A 293 5.46 -7.98 6.78
C LEU A 293 4.62 -6.80 7.29
N VAL A 294 5.16 -5.58 7.25
CA VAL A 294 4.40 -4.36 7.60
C VAL A 294 3.22 -4.17 6.65
N GLU A 295 3.40 -4.38 5.34
CA GLU A 295 2.30 -4.31 4.37
C GLU A 295 1.26 -5.45 4.55
N VAL A 296 1.70 -6.66 4.94
CA VAL A 296 0.80 -7.76 5.33
C VAL A 296 -0.07 -7.33 6.52
N VAL A 297 0.54 -6.86 7.59
CA VAL A 297 -0.17 -6.39 8.80
C VAL A 297 -1.13 -5.25 8.46
N THR A 298 -0.69 -4.30 7.65
CA THR A 298 -1.51 -3.16 7.21
C THR A 298 -2.73 -3.62 6.42
N SER A 299 -2.54 -4.54 5.48
CA SER A 299 -3.63 -5.08 4.67
C SER A 299 -4.63 -5.88 5.51
N LEU A 300 -4.15 -6.71 6.45
CA LEU A 300 -5.01 -7.43 7.40
C LEU A 300 -5.79 -6.47 8.30
N ALA A 301 -5.17 -5.37 8.75
CA ALA A 301 -5.84 -4.34 9.52
C ALA A 301 -6.95 -3.66 8.73
N LEU A 302 -6.68 -3.28 7.47
CA LEU A 302 -7.67 -2.67 6.58
C LEU A 302 -8.83 -3.62 6.25
N LEU A 303 -8.55 -4.91 5.98
CA LEU A 303 -9.60 -5.94 5.82
C LEU A 303 -10.42 -6.11 7.10
N GLY A 304 -9.77 -6.15 8.25
CA GLY A 304 -10.42 -6.21 9.55
C GLY A 304 -11.34 -5.00 9.79
N LEU A 305 -10.88 -3.79 9.48
CA LEU A 305 -11.68 -2.56 9.58
C LEU A 305 -12.89 -2.58 8.65
N LEU A 306 -12.70 -2.99 7.40
CA LEU A 306 -13.78 -3.13 6.43
C LEU A 306 -14.82 -4.17 6.87
N GLY A 307 -14.37 -5.37 7.26
CA GLY A 307 -15.24 -6.46 7.69
C GLY A 307 -15.99 -6.16 8.99
N THR A 308 -15.31 -5.59 9.98
CA THR A 308 -15.96 -5.16 11.23
C THR A 308 -16.93 -4.00 10.99
N GLY A 309 -16.60 -3.05 10.11
CA GLY A 309 -17.47 -1.95 9.71
C GLY A 309 -18.77 -2.44 9.06
N LEU A 310 -18.67 -3.35 8.08
CA LEU A 310 -19.81 -3.98 7.43
C LEU A 310 -20.66 -4.79 8.41
N THR A 311 -20.01 -5.57 9.29
CA THR A 311 -20.70 -6.35 10.33
C THR A 311 -21.50 -5.45 11.28
N ILE A 312 -20.93 -4.31 11.71
CA ILE A 312 -21.63 -3.34 12.56
C ILE A 312 -22.84 -2.77 11.82
N TRP A 313 -22.68 -2.46 10.53
CA TRP A 313 -23.78 -1.96 9.71
C TRP A 313 -24.92 -2.97 9.57
N VAL A 314 -24.63 -4.21 9.16
CA VAL A 314 -25.63 -5.28 8.99
C VAL A 314 -26.37 -5.50 10.30
N ARG A 315 -25.66 -5.63 11.43
CA ARG A 315 -26.26 -5.81 12.76
C ARG A 315 -27.18 -4.66 13.18
N ARG A 316 -26.96 -3.44 12.67
CA ARG A 316 -27.85 -2.29 12.95
C ARG A 316 -29.03 -2.26 11.99
N ALA A 317 -28.83 -2.61 10.72
CA ALA A 317 -29.89 -2.66 9.73
C ALA A 317 -30.92 -3.77 10.00
N THR A 318 -30.49 -4.90 10.56
CA THR A 318 -31.36 -6.05 10.87
C THR A 318 -32.02 -5.97 12.25
N ARG A 319 -31.60 -5.05 13.12
CA ARG A 319 -32.30 -4.77 14.37
C ARG A 319 -33.64 -4.13 14.05
N ARG A 320 -34.73 -4.88 14.19
CA ARG A 320 -36.09 -4.33 14.14
C ARG A 320 -36.17 -3.18 15.15
N PRO A 321 -36.67 -1.99 14.77
CA PRO A 321 -37.02 -1.00 15.77
C PRO A 321 -38.09 -1.65 16.65
N THR A 322 -37.76 -1.90 17.91
CA THR A 322 -38.78 -2.13 18.93
C THR A 322 -39.58 -0.83 18.98
N ARG A 323 -40.61 -0.73 18.14
CA ARG A 323 -41.75 0.15 18.42
C ARG A 323 -42.30 -0.39 19.72
N VAL A 324 -41.80 0.14 20.84
CA VAL A 324 -42.57 0.15 22.07
C VAL A 324 -43.81 0.92 21.69
N ARG A 325 -44.84 0.17 21.36
CA ARG A 325 -46.21 0.62 21.22
C ARG A 325 -46.63 0.95 22.65
N ALA A 326 -46.22 2.12 23.12
CA ALA A 326 -46.85 2.80 24.24
C ALA A 326 -47.91 3.72 23.64
N ALA A 327 -49.09 3.75 24.27
CA ALA A 327 -50.38 4.26 23.80
C ALA A 327 -51.16 3.20 22.98
N ALA A 328 -52.30 2.68 23.42
CA ALA A 328 -53.14 2.97 24.58
C ALA A 328 -53.85 1.67 25.01
#